data_AF-T1IXR0-F1
#
_entry.id   AF-T1IXR0-F1
#
_cell.length_a   1.000
_cell.length_b   1.000
_cell.length_c   1.000
_cell.angle_alpha   90.00
_cell.angle_beta   90.00
_cell.angle_gamma   90.00
#
_symmetry.space_group_name_H-M   'P 1'
#
loop_
_entity.id
_entity.type
_entity.pdbx_description
1 polymer ?
#
loop_
_entity_poly.entity_id
_entity_poly.type
_entity_poly.pdbx_seq_one_letter_code
_entity_poly.pdbx_strand_id
1 'polypeptide(L)'
;MLGIPDCNDTETSIYSNATTYRILAEFTWHQCACPRLCTGLSFSISQDANWMYSAKISFLRILLIFQDATIDIISEYYAYTMMSLLCDIGSILGLMLGICILTFIQIIEVAFYFLKNKIKNENKTRKNVIKVSAISN
;
A
#
# COMPACT_ATOMS: atom_id res chain seq x y z
N MET A 1 20.83 -7.14 -19.66
CA MET A 1 20.41 -8.49 -20.08
C MET A 1 21.63 -9.20 -20.63
N LEU A 2 22.16 -10.18 -19.92
CA LEU A 2 23.02 -11.20 -20.52
C LEU A 2 22.06 -12.20 -21.18
N GLY A 3 21.66 -11.91 -22.41
CA GLY A 3 20.97 -12.89 -23.24
C GLY A 3 22.00 -13.95 -23.62
N ILE A 4 21.85 -15.15 -23.08
CA ILE A 4 22.65 -16.30 -23.49
C ILE A 4 22.21 -16.63 -24.92
N PRO A 5 23.11 -16.59 -25.93
CA PRO A 5 22.72 -16.84 -27.31
C PRO A 5 22.30 -18.31 -27.49
N ASP A 6 21.30 -18.52 -28.35
CA ASP A 6 20.77 -19.84 -28.68
C ASP A 6 21.89 -20.79 -29.11
N CYS A 7 22.03 -21.90 -28.37
CA CYS A 7 22.96 -22.97 -28.68
C CYS A 7 22.33 -23.90 -29.73
N ASN A 8 22.25 -23.44 -30.98
CA ASN A 8 21.70 -24.24 -32.06
C ASN A 8 22.76 -25.13 -32.74
N ASP A 9 24.06 -24.78 -32.65
CA ASP A 9 25.17 -25.53 -33.25
C ASP A 9 26.33 -25.73 -32.25
N THR A 10 27.13 -26.79 -32.47
CA THR A 10 28.28 -27.13 -31.60
C THR A 10 29.37 -26.06 -31.61
N GLU A 11 29.64 -25.43 -32.75
CA GLU A 11 30.62 -24.34 -32.84
C GLU A 11 30.11 -23.08 -32.12
N THR A 12 28.84 -22.70 -32.31
CA THR A 12 28.25 -21.52 -31.66
C THR A 12 28.17 -21.67 -30.14
N SER A 13 28.03 -22.89 -29.64
CA SER A 13 28.07 -23.20 -28.21
C SER A 13 29.45 -22.93 -27.57
N ILE A 14 30.54 -23.21 -28.28
CA ILE A 14 31.91 -23.01 -27.78
C ILE A 14 32.25 -21.51 -27.74
N TYR A 15 31.88 -20.77 -28.78
CA TYR A 15 32.04 -19.31 -28.81
C TYR A 15 31.18 -18.60 -27.76
N SER A 16 29.93 -19.06 -27.55
CA SER A 16 29.05 -18.58 -26.48
C SER A 16 29.64 -18.84 -25.09
N ASN A 17 30.22 -20.02 -24.88
CA ASN A 17 30.84 -20.40 -23.61
C ASN A 17 32.08 -19.56 -23.32
N ALA A 18 32.99 -19.42 -24.30
CA ALA A 18 34.20 -18.61 -24.16
C ALA A 18 33.90 -17.12 -23.91
N THR A 19 32.89 -16.56 -24.60
CA THR A 19 32.46 -15.18 -24.38
C THR A 19 31.80 -15.00 -23.02
N THR A 20 31.00 -15.96 -22.56
CA THR A 20 30.40 -15.96 -21.21
C THR A 20 31.48 -16.00 -20.13
N TYR A 21 32.48 -16.89 -20.24
CA TYR A 21 33.60 -16.93 -19.28
C TYR A 21 34.41 -15.63 -19.28
N ARG A 22 34.62 -15.01 -20.43
CA ARG A 22 35.34 -13.73 -20.50
C ARG A 22 34.55 -12.61 -19.84
N ILE A 23 33.24 -12.54 -20.09
CA ILE A 23 32.37 -11.54 -19.45
C ILE A 23 32.30 -11.76 -17.93
N LEU A 24 32.26 -13.01 -17.46
CA LEU A 24 32.29 -13.36 -16.04
C LEU A 24 33.65 -13.05 -15.38
N ALA A 25 34.76 -13.27 -16.10
CA ALA A 25 36.11 -13.01 -15.59
C ALA A 25 36.44 -11.52 -15.51
N GLU A 26 35.88 -10.70 -16.39
CA GLU A 26 36.00 -9.23 -16.38
C GLU A 26 34.92 -8.55 -15.52
N PHE A 27 33.99 -9.32 -14.93
CA PHE A 27 32.86 -8.78 -14.19
C PHE A 27 33.28 -8.20 -12.84
N THR A 28 33.39 -6.87 -12.77
CA THR A 28 33.54 -6.16 -11.50
C THR A 28 32.16 -5.79 -10.96
N TRP A 29 31.82 -6.29 -9.76
CA TRP A 29 30.49 -6.11 -9.13
C TRP A 29 30.07 -4.65 -8.93
N HIS A 30 31.01 -3.70 -8.98
CA HIS A 30 30.75 -2.27 -8.77
C HIS A 30 30.25 -1.53 -10.02
N GLN A 31 30.33 -2.12 -11.22
CA GLN A 31 29.96 -1.44 -12.47
C GLN A 31 28.57 -1.83 -13.01
N CYS A 32 27.90 -2.81 -12.39
CA CYS A 32 26.57 -3.23 -12.82
C CYS A 32 25.47 -2.70 -11.88
N ALA A 33 24.94 -1.52 -12.21
CA ALA A 33 23.64 -1.07 -11.73
C ALA A 33 22.53 -1.85 -12.44
N CYS A 34 22.34 -3.12 -12.08
CA CYS A 34 21.26 -3.95 -12.62
C CYS A 34 20.00 -3.79 -11.75
N PRO A 35 19.02 -2.97 -12.17
CA PRO A 35 17.74 -2.94 -11.47
C PRO A 35 17.09 -4.32 -11.54
N ARG A 36 16.42 -4.72 -10.47
CA ARG A 36 15.58 -5.92 -10.46
C ARG A 36 14.45 -5.71 -11.47
N LEU A 37 14.13 -6.76 -12.25
CA LEU A 37 12.98 -6.72 -13.14
C LEU A 37 11.71 -6.87 -12.30
N CYS A 38 10.70 -6.05 -12.57
CA CYS A 38 9.40 -6.11 -11.90
C CYS A 38 8.57 -7.33 -12.35
N THR A 39 8.85 -7.86 -13.54
CA THR A 39 8.20 -9.03 -14.10
C THR A 39 9.25 -10.06 -14.46
N GLY A 40 9.12 -11.25 -13.87
CA GLY A 40 10.05 -12.35 -14.07
C GLY A 40 9.36 -13.68 -13.85
N LEU A 41 9.87 -14.71 -14.52
CA LEU A 41 9.49 -16.09 -14.29
C LEU A 41 10.65 -16.77 -13.57
N SER A 42 10.36 -17.38 -12.43
CA SER A 42 11.33 -18.16 -11.65
C SER A 42 10.87 -19.59 -11.57
N PHE A 43 11.76 -20.53 -11.86
CA PHE A 43 11.52 -21.96 -11.71
C PHE A 43 12.26 -22.46 -10.47
N SER A 44 11.53 -23.04 -9.52
CA SER A 44 12.12 -23.80 -8.41
C SER A 44 12.37 -25.23 -8.89
N ILE A 45 13.60 -25.71 -8.71
CA ILE A 45 14.00 -27.07 -9.11
C ILE A 45 14.11 -27.92 -7.85
N SER A 46 13.32 -28.99 -7.77
CA SER A 46 13.48 -30.08 -6.81
C SER A 46 14.21 -31.25 -7.50
N GLN A 47 15.14 -31.89 -6.79
CA GLN A 47 15.92 -33.03 -7.32
C GLN A 47 15.61 -34.28 -6.49
N ASP A 48 14.97 -35.25 -7.12
CA ASP A 48 14.74 -36.57 -6.54
C ASP A 48 15.67 -37.58 -7.20
N ALA A 49 16.60 -38.13 -6.43
CA ALA A 49 17.54 -39.15 -6.90
C ALA A 49 17.02 -40.55 -6.53
N ASN A 50 16.41 -41.24 -7.50
CA ASN A 50 16.13 -42.66 -7.37
C ASN A 50 17.41 -43.46 -7.66
N TRP A 51 18.08 -43.89 -6.60
CA TRP A 51 19.18 -44.83 -6.69
C TRP A 51 18.62 -46.23 -6.98
N MET A 52 18.47 -46.58 -8.25
CA MET A 52 18.11 -47.95 -8.63
C MET A 52 19.32 -48.86 -8.38
N TYR A 53 19.26 -49.63 -7.31
CA TYR A 53 20.29 -50.60 -6.91
C TYR A 53 20.25 -51.81 -7.85
N SER A 54 20.76 -51.69 -9.07
CA SER A 54 21.31 -52.85 -9.80
C SER A 54 22.10 -52.49 -11.06
N ALA A 55 23.35 -52.96 -11.05
CA ALA A 55 24.21 -53.30 -12.19
C ALA A 55 24.56 -52.22 -13.23
N LYS A 56 25.71 -51.56 -13.02
CA LYS A 56 26.70 -51.21 -14.06
C LYS A 56 26.13 -50.49 -15.29
N ILE A 57 25.58 -49.30 -15.07
CA ILE A 57 25.06 -48.43 -16.12
C ILE A 57 25.93 -47.16 -16.19
N SER A 58 26.53 -46.87 -17.36
CA SER A 58 27.43 -45.71 -17.59
C SER A 58 26.70 -44.46 -18.08
N PHE A 59 25.38 -44.38 -18.00
CA PHE A 59 24.61 -43.24 -18.50
C PHE A 59 23.79 -42.56 -17.40
N LEU A 60 23.85 -41.22 -17.39
CA LEU A 60 23.03 -40.35 -16.54
C LEU A 60 21.71 -40.07 -17.25
N ARG A 61 20.57 -40.42 -16.64
CA ARG A 61 19.24 -40.05 -17.13
C ARG A 61 18.68 -38.93 -16.28
N ILE A 62 18.44 -37.77 -16.88
CA ILE A 62 17.77 -36.64 -16.25
C ILE A 62 16.34 -36.58 -16.80
N LEU A 63 15.35 -36.55 -15.91
CA LEU A 63 13.95 -36.35 -16.25
C LEU A 63 13.50 -35.00 -15.68
N LEU A 64 13.17 -34.06 -16.55
CA LEU A 64 12.58 -32.77 -16.16
C LEU A 64 11.07 -32.86 -16.30
N ILE A 65 10.37 -32.73 -15.17
CA ILE A 65 8.91 -32.74 -15.10
C ILE A 65 8.45 -31.60 -14.21
N PHE A 66 7.33 -30.97 -14.58
CA PHE A 66 6.62 -30.08 -13.67
C PHE A 66 5.96 -30.93 -12.59
N GLN A 67 6.22 -30.60 -11.32
CA GLN A 67 5.66 -31.32 -10.19
C GLN A 67 4.13 -31.20 -10.17
N ASP A 68 3.62 -30.01 -10.46
CA ASP A 68 2.19 -29.70 -10.51
C ASP A 68 1.84 -28.88 -11.76
N ALA A 69 0.58 -28.95 -12.19
CA ALA A 69 0.03 -28.14 -13.28
C ALA A 69 -0.44 -26.75 -12.81
N THR A 70 0.27 -26.17 -11.83
CA THR A 70 -0.06 -24.86 -11.24
C THR A 70 1.12 -23.90 -11.35
N ILE A 71 0.83 -22.61 -11.38
CA ILE A 71 1.83 -21.53 -11.46
C ILE A 71 1.61 -20.62 -10.27
N ASP A 72 2.67 -20.40 -9.48
CA ASP A 72 2.66 -19.44 -8.39
C ASP A 72 2.89 -18.03 -8.93
N ILE A 73 1.96 -17.12 -8.61
CA ILE A 73 2.04 -15.71 -9.00
C ILE A 73 2.37 -14.90 -7.76
N ILE A 74 3.55 -14.27 -7.75
CA ILE A 74 4.00 -13.39 -6.68
C ILE A 74 3.95 -11.96 -7.21
N SER A 75 3.15 -11.12 -6.56
CA SER A 75 3.01 -9.70 -6.90
C SER A 75 3.25 -8.82 -5.68
N GLU A 76 4.00 -7.74 -5.88
CA GLU A 76 4.25 -6.73 -4.87
C GLU A 76 3.24 -5.60 -5.01
N TYR A 77 2.57 -5.26 -3.91
CA TYR A 77 1.64 -4.12 -3.84
C TYR A 77 2.10 -3.15 -2.76
N TYR A 78 1.83 -1.86 -2.97
CA TYR A 78 2.00 -0.88 -1.91
C TYR A 78 1.05 -1.22 -0.76
N ALA A 79 1.62 -1.46 0.42
CA ALA A 79 0.84 -1.72 1.63
C ALA A 79 -0.08 -0.53 1.99
N TYR A 80 0.29 0.68 1.56
CA TYR A 80 -0.49 1.88 1.80
C TYR A 80 -0.49 2.78 0.57
N THR A 81 -1.69 3.13 0.11
CA THR A 81 -1.87 4.00 -1.05
C THR A 81 -2.17 5.43 -0.61
N MET A 82 -1.96 6.41 -1.50
CA MET A 82 -2.36 7.79 -1.22
C MET A 82 -3.86 7.93 -0.96
N MET A 83 -4.69 7.06 -1.55
CA MET A 83 -6.12 7.01 -1.26
C MET A 83 -6.40 6.57 0.17
N SER A 84 -5.66 5.58 0.67
CA SER A 84 -5.72 5.16 2.08
C SER A 84 -5.36 6.31 3.02
N LEU A 85 -4.31 7.08 2.69
CA LEU A 85 -3.91 8.29 3.42
C LEU A 85 -5.02 9.32 3.52
N LEU A 86 -5.64 9.63 2.39
CA LEU A 86 -6.71 10.61 2.33
C LEU A 86 -7.96 10.15 3.08
N CYS A 87 -8.25 8.85 3.07
CA CYS A 87 -9.39 8.29 3.80
C CYS A 87 -9.20 8.41 5.32
N ASP A 88 -8.01 8.10 5.83
CA ASP A 88 -7.70 8.20 7.26
C ASP A 88 -7.74 9.65 7.75
N ILE A 89 -7.19 10.58 6.95
CA ILE A 89 -7.26 12.02 7.23
C ILE A 89 -8.71 12.52 7.15
N GLY A 90 -9.45 12.12 6.10
CA GLY A 90 -10.84 12.50 5.91
C GLY A 90 -11.75 12.03 7.03
N SER A 91 -11.51 10.82 7.55
CA SER A 91 -12.25 10.25 8.68
C SER A 91 -12.15 11.13 9.92
N ILE A 92 -10.93 11.50 10.33
CA ILE A 92 -10.74 12.31 11.54
C ILE A 92 -11.21 13.76 11.35
N LEU A 93 -10.99 14.34 10.17
CA LEU A 93 -11.47 15.69 9.85
C LEU A 93 -13.01 15.74 9.82
N GLY A 94 -13.65 14.74 9.24
CA GLY A 94 -15.11 14.63 9.19
C GLY A 94 -15.71 14.53 10.59
N LEU A 95 -15.12 13.72 11.47
CA LEU A 95 -15.57 13.59 12.86
C LEU A 95 -15.38 14.90 13.64
N MET A 96 -14.22 15.53 13.51
CA MET A 96 -13.94 16.82 14.17
C MET A 96 -14.88 17.92 13.68
N LEU A 97 -15.10 18.03 12.37
CA LEU A 97 -16.04 19.00 11.81
C LEU A 97 -17.48 18.73 12.25
N GLY A 98 -17.88 17.46 12.33
CA GLY A 98 -19.19 17.09 12.87
C GLY A 98 -19.40 17.60 14.30
N ILE A 99 -18.41 17.40 15.18
CA ILE A 99 -18.46 17.91 16.56
C ILE A 99 -18.46 19.45 16.56
N CYS A 100 -17.62 20.09 15.75
CA CYS A 100 -17.59 21.55 15.63
C CYS A 100 -18.95 22.13 15.24
N ILE A 101 -19.66 21.52 14.27
CA ILE A 101 -20.98 21.99 13.84
C ILE A 101 -22.01 21.85 14.96
N LEU A 102 -22.03 20.72 15.68
CA LEU A 102 -22.95 20.52 16.80
C LEU A 102 -22.73 21.55 17.92
N THR A 103 -21.46 21.80 18.27
CA THR A 103 -21.12 22.82 19.28
C THR A 103 -21.51 24.23 18.83
N PHE A 104 -21.34 24.54 17.55
CA PHE A 104 -21.74 25.83 16.99
C PHE A 104 -23.25 26.06 17.09
N ILE A 105 -24.06 25.03 16.79
CA ILE A 105 -25.52 25.09 16.93
C ILE A 105 -25.91 25.31 18.40
N GLN A 106 -25.29 24.60 19.34
CA GLN A 106 -25.56 24.80 20.78
C GLN A 106 -25.23 26.22 21.24
N ILE A 107 -24.11 26.78 20.79
CA ILE A 107 -23.73 28.17 21.09
C ILE A 107 -24.79 29.14 20.57
N ILE A 108 -25.29 28.93 19.35
CA ILE A 108 -26.36 29.74 18.76
C ILE A 108 -27.63 29.68 19.61
N GLU A 109 -28.07 28.48 20.00
CA GLU A 109 -29.26 28.30 20.83
C GLU A 109 -29.13 29.04 22.17
N VAL A 110 -28.01 28.85 22.87
CA VAL A 110 -27.73 29.53 24.13
C VAL A 110 -27.75 31.05 23.96
N ALA A 111 -27.13 31.58 22.89
CA ALA A 111 -27.16 33.01 22.59
C ALA A 111 -28.59 33.54 22.38
N PHE A 112 -29.44 32.80 21.65
CA PHE A 112 -30.85 33.15 21.47
C PHE A 112 -31.63 33.14 22.79
N TYR A 113 -31.40 32.16 23.66
CA TYR A 113 -32.02 32.11 24.99
C TYR A 113 -31.61 33.30 25.86
N PHE A 114 -30.31 33.66 25.86
CA PHE A 114 -29.82 34.83 26.58
C PHE A 114 -30.44 36.14 26.06
N LEU A 115 -30.53 36.31 24.74
CA LEU A 115 -31.18 37.48 24.13
C LEU A 115 -32.65 37.60 24.54
N LYS A 116 -33.41 36.49 24.47
CA LYS A 116 -34.82 36.47 24.91
C LYS A 116 -34.95 36.81 26.40
N ASN A 117 -34.10 36.26 27.26
CA ASN A 117 -34.12 36.57 28.69
C ASN A 117 -33.79 38.03 28.98
N LYS A 118 -32.83 38.63 28.25
CA LYS A 118 -32.51 40.05 28.38
C LYS A 118 -33.70 40.94 28.01
N ILE A 119 -34.35 40.68 26.87
CA ILE A 119 -35.55 41.41 26.43
C ILE A 119 -36.70 41.25 27.43
N LYS A 120 -36.92 40.04 27.95
CA LYS A 120 -37.95 39.76 28.96
C LYS A 120 -37.69 40.51 30.26
N ASN A 121 -36.43 40.57 30.70
CA ASN A 121 -36.03 41.30 31.89
C ASN A 121 -36.21 42.82 31.72
N GLU A 122 -35.76 43.40 30.60
CA GLU A 122 -35.94 44.84 30.33
C GLU A 122 -37.43 45.23 30.30
N ASN A 123 -38.28 44.40 29.70
CA ASN A 123 -39.73 44.61 29.70
C ASN A 123 -40.36 44.48 31.09
N LYS A 124 -39.86 43.60 31.96
CA LYS A 124 -40.33 43.47 33.35
C LYS A 124 -39.95 44.70 34.18
N THR A 125 -38.74 45.21 34.01
CA THR A 125 -38.27 46.42 34.71
C THR A 125 -39.08 47.65 34.29
N ARG A 126 -39.33 47.84 32.99
CA ARG A 126 -40.20 48.94 32.50
C ARG A 126 -41.61 48.87 33.07
N LYS A 127 -42.23 47.68 33.13
CA LYS A 127 -43.58 47.52 33.70
C LYS A 127 -43.63 47.82 35.20
N ASN A 128 -42.60 47.47 35.97
CA ASN A 128 -42.53 47.79 37.40
C ASN A 128 -42.39 49.30 37.65
N VAL A 129 -41.59 50.02 36.86
CA VAL A 129 -41.43 51.47 36.97
C VAL A 129 -42.75 52.20 36.71
N ILE A 130 -43.48 51.84 35.64
CA ILE A 130 -44.79 52.44 35.33
C ILE A 130 -45.81 52.18 36.45
N LYS A 131 -45.78 50.98 37.05
CA LYS A 131 -46.69 50.62 38.13
C LYS A 131 -46.44 51.43 39.41
N VAL A 132 -45.18 51.76 39.72
CA VAL A 132 -44.83 52.60 40.89
C VAL A 132 -45.25 54.05 40.68
N SER A 133 -45.05 54.62 39.49
CA SER A 133 -45.50 56.00 39.19
C SER A 133 -47.02 56.17 39.17
N ALA A 134 -47.79 55.09 38.96
CA ALA A 134 -49.26 55.14 38.99
C ALA A 134 -49.85 55.08 40.41
N ILE A 135 -49.05 54.78 41.44
CA ILE A 135 -49.49 54.65 42.84
C ILE A 135 -49.16 55.91 43.66
N SER A 136 -48.28 56.78 43.17
CA SER A 136 -47.84 58.00 43.87
C SER A 136 -48.55 59.29 43.43
N ASN A 137 -49.68 59.18 42.72
CA ASN A 137 -50.50 60.30 42.21
C ASN A 137 -51.96 60.03 42.59
#